data_AF-A0A7J6J2U1-F1
#
_entry.id   AF-A0A7J6J2U1-F1
#
_cell.length_a   1.000
_cell.length_b   1.000
_cell.length_c   1.000
_cell.angle_alpha   90.00
_cell.angle_beta   90.00
_cell.angle_gamma   90.00
#
_symmetry.space_group_name_H-M   'P 1'
#
loop_
_entity.id
_entity.type
_entity.pdbx_description
1 polymer ?
#
loop_
_entity_poly.entity_id
_entity_poly.type
_entity_poly.pdbx_seq_one_letter_code
_entity_poly.pdbx_strand_id
1 'polypeptide(L)'
;MNTSIVLVSKPYPSFVRQLCDFNNDDAVDAITAKFHNQQHNLLESPTNRELECTCKKSKHHPCSPRFSIRAVSASLPPSIPSLAEPFTPQSALPVKWFRVASRGPVICQRVWEELPPSSEWGHQLVSHQTPRAMAGRLWYRGPEWQEAWDYWFKWTDEHLTSDDLRPLIYTYDELGAQALDRLDEISPPAKPPAPSEKGDNPPKENSPHRDLYALLKDNASSDEILGKLWTEINTIPDWVDWAQIERGQKVFVRYAGPAIFSLTFQSLVGGFGGRRVVETLARTGGFGVKVTRRRLLETFQHILQVTSDLPSIRPNGAGFASSVRVRLLHAAVRRRILALTREKPSYYDVEAWGIPVNDLDSIGTVSTFSATLIWIGLPRQGIYLTEREKEDYVALWRWVAHVLGTPTEAFESVSRARAMMESLMVSEIEPSDTSRALANNVLSGLCNQPPSYVSRDFLAAETYWLNGAKLARALGIERPPWYYNLLVVGQCIFFMVMCYSHRLFPGWDETRNKKLQKGLFNITINKPELGALGKETNFEFQYIPTLDMMSTEAASRTYHLTQNNDNNNKTNTGNGSSPAAARVRLVRKTERRNLASLILASVAAVLLAWLGVRSASALFGSFAGMAPSGWRAVI
;
A
#
# COMPACT_ATOMS: atom_id res chain seq x y z
N MET A 1 -59.19 -13.88 10.40
CA MET A 1 -58.78 -12.48 10.14
C MET A 1 -57.29 -12.47 9.84
N ASN A 2 -56.96 -12.50 8.55
CA ASN A 2 -55.62 -12.27 8.02
C ASN A 2 -55.37 -10.76 8.00
N THR A 3 -54.25 -10.27 8.56
CA THR A 3 -53.67 -9.01 8.10
C THR A 3 -52.15 -9.07 8.25
N SER A 4 -51.48 -9.23 7.10
CA SER A 4 -50.05 -9.02 6.92
C SER A 4 -49.72 -7.53 7.04
N ILE A 5 -48.67 -7.18 7.78
CA ILE A 5 -48.03 -5.86 7.66
C ILE A 5 -46.63 -6.09 7.07
N VAL A 6 -46.52 -5.70 5.81
CA VAL A 6 -45.28 -5.55 5.05
C VAL A 6 -44.55 -4.31 5.58
N LEU A 7 -43.40 -4.49 6.23
CA LEU A 7 -42.47 -3.39 6.46
C LEU A 7 -41.34 -3.46 5.42
N VAL A 8 -41.45 -2.55 4.46
CA VAL A 8 -40.49 -2.23 3.41
C VAL A 8 -39.16 -1.81 4.02
N SER A 9 -38.13 -2.64 3.89
CA SER A 9 -36.76 -2.29 4.22
C SER A 9 -36.09 -1.60 3.02
N LYS A 10 -35.68 -0.33 3.19
CA LYS A 10 -34.77 0.39 2.29
C LYS A 10 -33.33 0.31 2.83
N PRO A 11 -32.28 0.28 1.98
CA PRO A 11 -30.92 -0.11 2.38
C PRO A 11 -29.98 1.08 2.72
N TYR A 12 -28.82 0.75 3.36
CA TYR A 12 -27.53 1.49 3.58
C TYR A 12 -27.15 1.96 5.01
N PRO A 13 -25.83 2.08 5.38
CA PRO A 13 -24.60 1.80 4.59
C PRO A 13 -23.53 0.87 5.24
N SER A 14 -22.53 0.53 4.42
CA SER A 14 -21.88 -0.79 4.32
C SER A 14 -20.35 -0.75 4.07
N PHE A 15 -19.52 -0.06 4.87
CA PHE A 15 -18.06 -0.21 4.75
C PHE A 15 -17.36 -0.45 6.09
N VAL A 16 -17.61 0.41 7.09
CA VAL A 16 -17.15 0.14 8.47
C VAL A 16 -17.84 -1.11 9.00
N ARG A 17 -19.15 -1.28 8.73
CA ARG A 17 -19.84 -2.52 9.05
C ARG A 17 -19.39 -3.70 8.19
N GLN A 18 -18.96 -3.54 6.93
CA GLN A 18 -18.41 -4.69 6.18
C GLN A 18 -17.03 -5.09 6.74
N LEU A 19 -16.13 -4.15 7.00
CA LEU A 19 -14.85 -4.42 7.65
C LEU A 19 -15.00 -4.99 9.08
N CYS A 20 -16.06 -4.60 9.81
CA CYS A 20 -16.38 -5.11 11.16
C CYS A 20 -17.22 -6.40 11.17
N ASP A 21 -18.16 -6.61 10.24
CA ASP A 21 -19.00 -7.82 10.11
C ASP A 21 -18.15 -8.99 9.57
N PHE A 22 -17.03 -8.73 8.90
CA PHE A 22 -16.02 -9.77 8.61
C PHE A 22 -15.37 -10.35 9.88
N ASN A 23 -15.56 -9.73 11.06
CA ASN A 23 -14.88 -10.08 12.30
C ASN A 23 -15.76 -10.72 13.39
N ASN A 24 -17.10 -10.73 13.30
CA ASN A 24 -17.90 -10.92 14.52
C ASN A 24 -18.91 -12.08 14.57
N ASP A 25 -19.27 -12.72 13.46
CA ASP A 25 -20.37 -13.72 13.53
C ASP A 25 -19.91 -15.12 13.98
N ASP A 26 -18.63 -15.51 13.81
CA ASP A 26 -18.18 -16.86 14.17
C ASP A 26 -17.50 -16.95 15.55
N ALA A 27 -17.10 -15.84 16.16
CA ALA A 27 -16.34 -15.85 17.41
C ALA A 27 -17.21 -16.20 18.61
N VAL A 28 -18.47 -15.75 18.62
CA VAL A 28 -19.43 -16.07 19.68
C VAL A 28 -19.93 -17.51 19.52
N ASP A 29 -20.17 -17.97 18.29
CA ASP A 29 -20.64 -19.34 18.03
C ASP A 29 -19.55 -20.39 18.23
N ALA A 30 -18.29 -20.09 17.90
CA ALA A 30 -17.16 -21.00 18.16
C ALA A 30 -16.81 -21.12 19.65
N ILE A 31 -17.02 -20.06 20.44
CA ILE A 31 -16.85 -20.08 21.91
C ILE A 31 -18.02 -20.82 22.58
N THR A 32 -19.25 -20.63 22.08
CA THR A 32 -20.45 -21.31 22.60
C THR A 32 -20.46 -22.80 22.23
N ALA A 33 -20.01 -23.17 21.03
CA ALA A 33 -19.88 -24.56 20.60
C ALA A 33 -18.76 -25.31 21.33
N LYS A 34 -17.64 -24.65 21.68
CA LYS A 34 -16.59 -25.26 22.52
C LYS A 34 -17.01 -25.42 23.98
N PHE A 35 -17.84 -24.54 24.53
CA PHE A 35 -18.38 -24.70 25.89
C PHE A 35 -19.41 -25.83 25.98
N HIS A 36 -20.25 -26.03 24.95
CA HIS A 36 -21.23 -27.13 24.97
C HIS A 36 -20.61 -28.51 24.75
N ASN A 37 -19.53 -28.61 23.97
CA ASN A 37 -18.89 -29.91 23.66
C ASN A 37 -17.95 -30.41 24.76
N GLN A 38 -17.57 -29.55 25.71
CA GLN A 38 -16.70 -29.92 26.84
C GLN A 38 -17.49 -30.40 28.08
N GLN A 39 -18.81 -30.24 28.10
CA GLN A 39 -19.68 -30.76 29.16
C GLN A 39 -20.23 -32.18 28.91
N HIS A 40 -20.08 -32.73 27.70
CA HIS A 40 -20.64 -34.04 27.33
C HIS A 40 -19.64 -35.21 27.29
N ASN A 41 -18.34 -34.99 27.45
CA ASN A 41 -17.30 -36.03 27.30
C ASN A 41 -16.59 -36.44 28.61
N LEU A 42 -17.23 -36.25 29.78
CA LEU A 42 -16.68 -36.67 31.08
C LEU A 42 -17.43 -37.83 31.75
N LEU A 43 -18.23 -38.59 31.02
CA LEU A 43 -18.80 -39.84 31.52
C LEU A 43 -18.65 -40.94 30.47
N GLU A 44 -18.01 -42.03 30.92
CA GLU A 44 -18.02 -43.38 30.35
C GLU A 44 -16.92 -43.76 29.32
N SER A 45 -15.85 -44.36 29.87
CA SER A 45 -15.23 -45.59 29.31
C SER A 45 -15.87 -46.80 30.04
N PRO A 46 -15.85 -48.08 29.59
CA PRO A 46 -14.68 -48.75 28.97
C PRO A 46 -14.94 -49.97 28.01
N THR A 47 -13.82 -50.58 27.57
CA THR A 47 -13.55 -52.03 27.29
C THR A 47 -13.83 -52.72 25.94
N ASN A 48 -12.70 -53.13 25.31
CA ASN A 48 -12.29 -54.43 24.70
C ASN A 48 -13.29 -55.37 23.97
N ARG A 49 -12.94 -55.75 22.72
CA ARG A 49 -12.81 -57.15 22.18
C ARG A 49 -12.40 -57.11 20.69
N GLU A 50 -11.29 -57.78 20.30
CA GLU A 50 -11.21 -58.97 19.40
C GLU A 50 -11.69 -58.72 17.94
N LEU A 51 -11.15 -59.20 16.82
CA LEU A 51 -10.11 -60.14 16.33
C LEU A 51 -10.02 -59.77 14.81
N GLU A 52 -8.91 -59.86 14.07
CA GLU A 52 -8.45 -61.08 13.40
C GLU A 52 -7.14 -60.84 12.62
N CYS A 53 -6.26 -61.84 12.65
CA CYS A 53 -5.00 -61.95 11.91
C CYS A 53 -5.22 -62.50 10.50
N THR A 54 -4.32 -62.17 9.56
CA THR A 54 -3.61 -63.20 8.79
C THR A 54 -2.29 -62.68 8.25
N CYS A 55 -1.25 -63.49 8.47
CA CYS A 55 0.14 -63.25 8.11
C CYS A 55 0.54 -64.27 7.04
N LYS A 56 1.35 -63.89 6.05
CA LYS A 56 2.29 -64.84 5.42
C LYS A 56 3.65 -64.18 5.14
N LYS A 57 4.66 -64.87 5.67
CA LYS A 57 6.08 -64.57 5.78
C LYS A 57 6.84 -64.77 4.46
N SER A 58 7.92 -64.02 4.27
CA SER A 58 9.21 -64.63 3.88
C SER A 58 10.33 -64.02 4.74
N LYS A 59 11.27 -64.87 5.19
CA LYS A 59 12.42 -64.56 6.05
C LYS A 59 13.69 -64.72 5.21
N HIS A 60 14.71 -63.87 5.41
CA HIS A 60 16.04 -64.32 5.89
C HIS A 60 17.01 -63.16 6.22
N HIS A 61 17.52 -63.25 7.46
CA HIS A 61 18.77 -62.75 8.07
C HIS A 61 18.99 -61.29 8.52
N PRO A 62 19.76 -61.11 9.64
CA PRO A 62 19.63 -59.99 10.56
C PRO A 62 20.89 -59.11 10.63
N CYS A 63 20.73 -57.83 10.95
CA CYS A 63 21.79 -57.00 11.53
C CYS A 63 21.16 -55.94 12.45
N SER A 64 21.59 -55.95 13.70
CA SER A 64 21.60 -54.80 14.62
C SER A 64 23.07 -54.28 14.65
N PRO A 65 23.43 -53.10 15.22
CA PRO A 65 22.70 -52.37 16.26
C PRO A 65 22.89 -50.83 16.29
N ARG A 66 22.37 -50.23 17.37
CA ARG A 66 22.84 -49.03 18.09
C ARG A 66 22.48 -47.63 17.58
N PHE A 67 21.55 -47.03 18.32
CA PHE A 67 21.49 -45.61 18.63
C PHE A 67 22.83 -45.09 19.18
N SER A 68 23.25 -43.94 18.66
CA SER A 68 24.30 -43.08 19.23
C SER A 68 23.81 -41.65 19.12
N ILE A 69 23.49 -41.04 20.27
CA ILE A 69 23.33 -39.59 20.41
C ILE A 69 24.72 -39.06 20.76
N ARG A 70 25.32 -38.30 19.84
CA ARG A 70 26.60 -37.63 20.07
C ARG A 70 26.31 -36.26 20.71
N ALA A 71 26.64 -36.14 21.99
CA ALA A 71 26.86 -34.86 22.65
C ALA A 71 28.18 -34.25 22.12
N VAL A 72 28.18 -32.95 21.82
CA VAL A 72 29.39 -32.18 21.55
C VAL A 72 29.57 -31.21 22.72
N SER A 73 30.64 -31.42 23.48
CA SER A 73 31.18 -30.49 24.47
C SER A 73 32.57 -30.03 24.01
N ALA A 74 32.86 -28.74 24.13
CA ALA A 74 34.22 -28.19 24.16
C ALA A 74 34.13 -26.83 24.90
N SER A 75 34.52 -26.69 26.18
CA SER A 75 35.86 -26.54 26.77
C SER A 75 36.57 -25.20 26.48
N LEU A 76 36.50 -24.28 27.46
CA LEU A 76 37.47 -23.20 27.82
C LEU A 76 38.83 -23.82 28.27
N PRO A 77 40.00 -23.12 28.42
CA PRO A 77 40.24 -21.82 29.15
C PRO A 77 41.53 -21.04 28.64
N PRO A 78 42.35 -20.26 29.42
CA PRO A 78 42.21 -19.52 30.70
C PRO A 78 42.77 -18.04 30.72
N SER A 79 42.45 -17.34 31.83
CA SER A 79 43.28 -16.42 32.67
C SER A 79 43.49 -14.91 32.36
N ILE A 80 43.30 -14.15 33.45
CA ILE A 80 43.36 -12.70 33.73
C ILE A 80 44.69 -12.37 34.46
N PRO A 81 45.13 -11.09 34.53
CA PRO A 81 45.33 -10.42 35.83
C PRO A 81 44.75 -8.97 35.83
N SER A 82 43.84 -8.57 36.73
CA SER A 82 44.04 -8.12 38.13
C SER A 82 44.79 -6.79 38.28
N LEU A 83 44.06 -5.70 38.52
CA LEU A 83 44.49 -4.58 39.39
C LEU A 83 43.26 -4.07 40.17
N ALA A 84 43.37 -4.14 41.49
CA ALA A 84 42.47 -3.54 42.46
C ALA A 84 43.05 -2.19 42.94
N GLU A 85 42.21 -1.22 43.30
CA GLU A 85 42.10 -0.69 44.67
C GLU A 85 41.00 0.40 44.81
N PRO A 86 40.47 0.66 46.03
CA PRO A 86 39.14 1.24 46.31
C PRO A 86 39.20 2.67 46.90
N PHE A 87 38.07 3.42 47.02
CA PHE A 87 37.82 4.37 48.13
C PHE A 87 36.34 4.87 48.17
N THR A 88 35.94 5.37 49.34
CA THR A 88 34.63 5.40 50.04
C THR A 88 33.70 6.61 49.81
N PRO A 89 32.44 6.62 50.34
CA PRO A 89 31.39 7.62 50.06
C PRO A 89 31.11 8.61 51.20
N GLN A 90 30.68 9.85 50.88
CA GLN A 90 30.06 10.88 51.74
C GLN A 90 29.32 11.88 50.80
N SER A 91 28.16 12.51 51.04
CA SER A 91 27.35 12.73 52.24
C SER A 91 25.95 13.34 51.90
N ALA A 92 24.95 13.01 52.73
CA ALA A 92 23.80 13.77 53.24
C ALA A 92 23.20 15.02 52.53
N LEU A 93 21.94 14.88 52.07
CA LEU A 93 20.67 15.62 52.36
C LEU A 93 20.73 17.02 53.06
N PRO A 94 19.80 17.99 52.77
CA PRO A 94 18.43 17.91 53.34
C PRO A 94 17.23 18.48 52.55
N VAL A 95 16.08 17.96 52.99
CA VAL A 95 14.68 18.23 52.67
C VAL A 95 14.16 19.53 53.32
N LYS A 96 13.28 20.31 52.65
CA LYS A 96 12.09 20.97 53.27
C LYS A 96 11.08 21.60 52.28
N TRP A 97 9.94 20.90 52.14
CA TRP A 97 8.52 21.31 52.11
C TRP A 97 8.05 22.75 51.73
N PHE A 98 7.09 22.88 50.79
CA PHE A 98 5.67 23.27 51.05
C PHE A 98 4.70 23.08 49.84
N ARG A 99 3.46 22.70 50.19
CA ARG A 99 2.12 22.47 49.53
C ARG A 99 1.83 23.07 48.14
N VAL A 100 1.28 22.36 47.12
CA VAL A 100 0.00 21.60 46.87
C VAL A 100 -1.07 22.40 46.09
N ALA A 101 -1.60 21.74 45.03
CA ALA A 101 -2.73 22.00 44.11
C ALA A 101 -2.32 22.65 42.76
N SER A 102 -2.58 22.12 41.55
CA SER A 102 -3.67 21.23 41.07
C SER A 102 -3.36 20.49 39.75
N ARG A 103 -3.47 19.14 39.78
CA ARG A 103 -4.02 18.15 38.80
C ARG A 103 -3.66 18.18 37.29
N GLY A 104 -2.99 17.11 36.83
CA GLY A 104 -3.05 16.50 35.48
C GLY A 104 -1.79 15.67 35.13
N PRO A 105 -1.86 14.35 34.82
CA PRO A 105 -0.68 13.46 34.95
C PRO A 105 0.26 13.51 33.74
N VAL A 106 1.47 14.03 33.97
CA VAL A 106 2.68 13.79 33.16
C VAL A 106 3.61 12.91 34.00
N ILE A 107 3.57 11.59 33.78
CA ILE A 107 4.49 10.58 34.33
C ILE A 107 4.46 9.44 33.27
N CYS A 108 5.51 9.04 32.55
CA CYS A 108 6.89 8.78 32.94
C CYS A 108 7.91 9.39 31.97
N GLN A 109 8.77 10.28 32.46
CA GLN A 109 10.08 10.57 31.86
C GLN A 109 11.02 10.95 33.00
N ARG A 110 11.56 9.93 33.70
CA ARG A 110 12.65 10.10 34.68
C ARG A 110 13.18 8.74 35.16
N VAL A 111 13.91 8.04 34.29
CA VAL A 111 15.01 7.13 34.64
C VAL A 111 15.86 6.99 33.37
N TRP A 112 16.75 7.94 33.05
CA TRP A 112 17.89 7.70 32.14
C TRP A 112 18.94 8.84 32.18
N GLU A 113 19.28 9.33 33.37
CA GLU A 113 20.41 10.25 33.54
C GLU A 113 21.22 9.75 34.73
N GLU A 114 22.20 8.88 34.46
CA GLU A 114 23.45 8.67 35.22
C GLU A 114 24.20 7.40 34.74
N LEU A 115 24.69 7.41 33.48
CA LEU A 115 25.75 6.49 33.04
C LEU A 115 26.70 7.22 32.06
N PRO A 116 28.03 7.02 32.17
CA PRO A 116 29.02 7.74 31.36
C PRO A 116 29.03 7.23 29.90
N PRO A 117 29.50 8.05 28.93
CA PRO A 117 29.34 7.77 27.51
C PRO A 117 30.42 6.80 27.03
N SER A 118 30.12 5.52 27.02
CA SER A 118 30.88 4.54 26.25
C SER A 118 29.99 3.37 25.84
N SER A 119 29.25 3.52 24.75
CA SER A 119 28.89 2.44 23.82
C SER A 119 28.06 3.00 22.66
N GLU A 120 28.28 2.47 21.46
CA GLU A 120 27.73 2.86 20.16
C GLU A 120 26.19 2.73 20.00
N TRP A 121 25.42 2.73 21.08
CA TRP A 121 23.97 2.51 21.06
C TRP A 121 23.13 3.81 21.11
N GLY A 122 23.77 4.98 21.04
CA GLY A 122 23.11 6.29 21.12
C GLY A 122 22.72 6.96 19.80
N HIS A 123 23.20 6.47 18.64
CA HIS A 123 23.06 7.20 17.37
C HIS A 123 21.90 6.75 16.45
N GLN A 124 21.13 5.72 16.81
CA GLN A 124 20.08 5.17 15.93
C GLN A 124 18.63 5.44 16.34
N LEU A 125 18.37 6.11 17.48
CA LEU A 125 17.00 6.31 18.00
C LEU A 125 16.43 7.73 17.85
N VAL A 126 17.17 8.67 17.24
CA VAL A 126 16.70 10.07 17.03
C VAL A 126 16.04 10.29 15.65
N SER A 127 15.69 9.23 14.92
CA SER A 127 14.98 9.33 13.63
C SER A 127 13.45 9.33 13.74
N HIS A 128 12.88 9.41 14.94
CA HIS A 128 11.42 9.39 15.11
C HIS A 128 10.78 10.76 14.81
N GLN A 129 10.03 10.79 13.70
CA GLN A 129 9.17 11.88 13.27
C GLN A 129 8.16 12.25 14.38
N THR A 130 8.37 13.42 14.98
CA THR A 130 7.43 14.13 15.86
C THR A 130 6.82 15.35 15.13
N PRO A 131 5.67 15.89 15.57
CA PRO A 131 4.88 16.84 14.78
C PRO A 131 5.62 18.16 14.50
N ARG A 132 5.64 18.57 13.23
CA ARG A 132 6.34 19.77 12.74
C ARG A 132 5.53 21.05 12.94
N ALA A 133 6.18 22.04 13.56
CA ALA A 133 6.18 23.46 13.12
C ALA A 133 7.30 24.28 13.80
N MET A 134 7.82 23.88 14.97
CA MET A 134 8.90 24.61 15.67
C MET A 134 10.31 24.00 15.53
N ALA A 135 10.45 22.82 14.92
CA ALA A 135 11.73 22.11 14.89
C ALA A 135 12.76 22.64 13.88
N GLY A 136 12.34 23.41 12.86
CA GLY A 136 13.23 23.86 11.78
C GLY A 136 14.25 24.94 12.17
N ARG A 137 14.08 25.60 13.33
CA ARG A 137 15.05 26.60 13.82
C ARG A 137 15.95 26.10 14.95
N LEU A 138 15.63 24.98 15.61
CA LEU A 138 16.37 24.51 16.79
C LEU A 138 17.37 23.37 16.52
N TRP A 139 17.32 22.73 15.35
CA TRP A 139 18.10 21.52 15.09
C TRP A 139 18.83 21.63 13.75
N TYR A 140 20.04 22.19 13.77
CA TYR A 140 20.99 22.01 12.66
C TYR A 140 21.31 20.51 12.55
N ARG A 141 21.01 19.91 11.39
CA ARG A 141 21.11 18.45 11.20
C ARG A 141 22.45 18.00 10.59
N GLY A 142 23.29 18.93 10.15
CA GLY A 142 24.49 18.65 9.36
C GLY A 142 24.27 18.92 7.86
N PRO A 143 25.36 19.13 7.09
CA PRO A 143 25.28 19.46 5.66
C PRO A 143 24.77 18.31 4.78
N GLU A 144 24.83 17.06 5.27
CA GLU A 144 24.37 15.89 4.52
C GLU A 144 22.85 15.71 4.48
N TRP A 145 22.10 16.47 5.30
CA TRP A 145 20.65 16.36 5.36
C TRP A 145 19.99 17.20 4.28
N GLN A 146 19.10 16.58 3.52
CA GLN A 146 18.28 17.24 2.54
C GLN A 146 16.80 17.23 2.94
N GLU A 147 16.08 18.26 2.49
CA GLU A 147 14.63 18.32 2.57
C GLU A 147 14.04 18.36 1.16
N ALA A 148 13.22 17.37 0.82
CA ALA A 148 12.40 17.37 -0.38
C ALA A 148 10.93 17.27 0.04
N TRP A 149 10.10 18.24 -0.32
CA TRP A 149 8.63 18.16 -0.18
C TRP A 149 8.13 17.71 1.21
N ASP A 150 8.61 18.36 2.28
CA ASP A 150 8.31 17.99 3.67
C ASP A 150 8.76 16.55 4.02
N TYR A 151 9.83 16.03 3.41
CA TYR A 151 10.49 14.79 3.77
C TYR A 151 11.99 15.07 4.00
N TRP A 152 12.52 14.63 5.15
CA TRP A 152 13.93 14.82 5.51
C TRP A 152 14.66 13.49 5.44
N PHE A 153 15.84 13.50 4.82
CA PHE A 153 16.70 12.33 4.71
C PHE A 153 18.17 12.74 4.63
N LYS A 154 19.05 11.76 4.79
CA LYS A 154 20.50 11.93 4.68
C LYS A 154 20.91 11.50 3.27
N TRP A 155 21.52 12.41 2.53
CA TRP A 155 22.12 12.09 1.23
C TRP A 155 23.31 11.16 1.43
N THR A 156 23.46 10.16 0.56
CA THR A 156 24.51 9.13 0.62
C THR A 156 25.08 8.90 -0.78
N ASP A 157 26.16 8.14 -0.86
CA ASP A 157 26.83 7.82 -2.13
C ASP A 157 25.98 6.91 -3.05
N GLU A 158 24.89 6.32 -2.55
CA GLU A 158 23.93 5.58 -3.37
C GLU A 158 22.90 6.49 -4.06
N HIS A 159 22.80 7.76 -3.67
CA HIS A 159 21.89 8.71 -4.28
C HIS A 159 22.42 9.21 -5.61
N LEU A 160 21.50 9.49 -6.53
CA LEU A 160 21.79 9.96 -7.88
C LEU A 160 21.32 11.40 -8.03
N THR A 161 22.16 12.23 -8.64
CA THR A 161 21.79 13.61 -8.95
C THR A 161 20.84 13.66 -10.16
N SER A 162 20.24 14.83 -10.41
CA SER A 162 19.42 15.03 -11.60
C SER A 162 20.19 14.77 -12.90
N ASP A 163 21.51 15.01 -12.92
CA ASP A 163 22.34 14.79 -14.10
C ASP A 163 22.64 13.30 -14.30
N ASP A 164 22.84 12.55 -13.22
CA ASP A 164 23.02 11.09 -13.27
C ASP A 164 21.76 10.37 -13.78
N LEU A 165 20.57 10.88 -13.42
CA LEU A 165 19.28 10.32 -13.84
C LEU A 165 18.86 10.75 -15.24
N ARG A 166 19.39 11.86 -15.76
CA ARG A 166 18.97 12.45 -17.04
C ARG A 166 19.06 11.46 -18.22
N PRO A 167 20.08 10.61 -18.39
CA PRO A 167 20.14 9.68 -19.52
C PRO A 167 18.94 8.72 -19.59
N LEU A 168 18.38 8.32 -18.43
CA LEU A 168 17.28 7.36 -18.35
C LEU A 168 15.95 7.90 -18.88
N ILE A 169 15.85 9.21 -19.15
CA ILE A 169 14.67 9.77 -19.82
C ILE A 169 14.65 9.47 -21.32
N TYR A 170 15.77 9.02 -21.89
CA TYR A 170 15.92 8.70 -23.31
C TYR A 170 16.07 7.21 -23.61
N THR A 171 16.10 6.37 -22.58
CA THR A 171 16.07 4.91 -22.72
C THR A 171 14.67 4.39 -22.39
N TYR A 172 14.31 3.25 -22.97
CA TYR A 172 13.02 2.60 -22.77
C TYR A 172 13.10 1.12 -23.16
N ASP A 173 12.05 0.38 -22.83
CA ASP A 173 11.85 -1.01 -23.27
C ASP A 173 11.70 -1.14 -24.80
N GLU A 174 12.83 -1.27 -25.50
CA GLU A 174 12.90 -1.47 -26.95
C GLU A 174 12.31 -2.81 -27.37
N LEU A 175 12.55 -3.88 -26.60
CA LEU A 175 12.06 -5.21 -26.92
C LEU A 175 10.53 -5.27 -26.86
N GLY A 176 9.91 -4.67 -25.85
CA GLY A 176 8.45 -4.55 -25.77
C GLY A 176 7.87 -3.68 -26.88
N ALA A 177 8.58 -2.63 -27.32
CA ALA A 177 8.18 -1.82 -28.47
C ALA A 177 8.21 -2.61 -29.78
N GLN A 178 9.30 -3.33 -30.06
CA GLN A 178 9.44 -4.20 -31.24
C GLN A 178 8.40 -5.32 -31.22
N ALA A 179 8.18 -5.96 -30.08
CA ALA A 179 7.17 -7.01 -29.94
C ALA A 179 5.75 -6.49 -30.23
N LEU A 180 5.41 -5.29 -29.77
CA LEU A 180 4.12 -4.67 -30.09
C LEU A 180 3.95 -4.47 -31.61
N ASP A 181 5.00 -4.03 -32.32
CA ASP A 181 4.95 -3.86 -33.77
C ASP A 181 4.69 -5.21 -34.47
N ARG A 182 5.36 -6.29 -34.05
CA ARG A 182 5.10 -7.65 -34.56
C ARG A 182 3.66 -8.12 -34.28
N LEU A 183 3.15 -7.87 -33.07
CA LEU A 183 1.78 -8.23 -32.70
C LEU A 183 0.74 -7.47 -33.53
N ASP A 184 1.02 -6.23 -33.91
CA ASP A 184 0.17 -5.43 -34.80
C ASP A 184 0.21 -5.93 -36.24
N GLU A 185 1.32 -6.47 -36.72
CA GLU A 185 1.38 -7.11 -38.04
C GLU A 185 0.56 -8.42 -38.07
N ILE A 186 0.64 -9.23 -37.01
CA ILE A 186 -0.11 -10.49 -36.89
C ILE A 186 -1.61 -10.23 -36.71
N SER A 187 -1.95 -9.26 -35.87
CA SER A 187 -3.32 -8.90 -35.53
C SER A 187 -3.45 -7.38 -35.51
N PRO A 188 -3.81 -6.74 -36.63
CA PRO A 188 -3.91 -5.29 -36.72
C PRO A 188 -4.93 -4.70 -35.72
N PRO A 189 -4.60 -3.58 -35.04
CA PRO A 189 -5.55 -2.91 -34.16
C PRO A 189 -6.73 -2.33 -34.96
N ALA A 190 -7.90 -2.26 -34.33
CA ALA A 190 -9.04 -1.55 -34.91
C ALA A 190 -8.69 -0.07 -35.17
N LYS A 191 -9.20 0.49 -36.28
CA LYS A 191 -8.97 1.91 -36.61
C LYS A 191 -9.44 2.81 -35.46
N PRO A 192 -8.64 3.82 -35.06
CA PRO A 192 -9.08 4.77 -34.05
C PRO A 192 -10.37 5.48 -34.52
N PRO A 193 -11.33 5.74 -33.62
CA PRO A 193 -12.57 6.43 -33.97
C PRO A 193 -12.29 7.83 -34.54
N ALA A 194 -13.16 8.27 -35.44
CA ALA A 194 -13.05 9.58 -36.07
C ALA A 194 -13.16 10.72 -35.02
N PRO A 195 -12.50 11.87 -35.25
CA PRO A 195 -12.34 12.95 -34.26
C PRO A 195 -13.64 13.60 -33.75
N SER A 196 -14.80 13.29 -34.33
CA SER A 196 -16.11 13.84 -33.95
C SER A 196 -16.86 13.06 -32.86
N GLU A 197 -16.42 11.85 -32.50
CA GLU A 197 -17.02 11.11 -31.37
C GLU A 197 -16.31 11.50 -30.07
N LYS A 198 -16.93 12.40 -29.29
CA LYS A 198 -16.48 12.77 -27.93
C LYS A 198 -16.11 11.50 -27.15
N GLY A 199 -14.83 11.35 -26.79
CA GLY A 199 -14.26 10.23 -26.05
C GLY A 199 -14.70 10.11 -24.59
N ASP A 200 -15.94 10.51 -24.28
CA ASP A 200 -16.60 10.29 -23.00
C ASP A 200 -17.31 8.93 -22.94
N ASN A 201 -17.45 8.24 -24.08
CA ASN A 201 -18.11 6.94 -24.15
C ASN A 201 -17.07 5.81 -24.23
N PRO A 202 -17.18 4.75 -23.42
CA PRO A 202 -16.33 3.58 -23.54
C PRO A 202 -16.52 2.92 -24.92
N PRO A 203 -15.49 2.23 -25.47
CA PRO A 203 -15.60 1.51 -26.74
C PRO A 203 -16.79 0.55 -26.73
N LYS A 204 -17.50 0.43 -27.87
CA LYS A 204 -18.59 -0.54 -28.04
C LYS A 204 -18.07 -1.97 -27.81
N GLU A 205 -18.74 -2.71 -26.94
CA GLU A 205 -18.34 -4.01 -26.35
C GLU A 205 -18.27 -5.20 -27.35
N ASN A 206 -18.42 -4.96 -28.66
CA ASN A 206 -18.65 -6.00 -29.68
C ASN A 206 -17.51 -6.20 -30.69
N SER A 207 -16.35 -5.58 -30.51
CA SER A 207 -15.15 -5.91 -31.32
C SER A 207 -14.44 -7.13 -30.73
N PRO A 208 -13.95 -8.09 -31.54
CA PRO A 208 -13.19 -9.23 -31.03
C PRO A 208 -12.02 -8.72 -30.18
N HIS A 209 -12.01 -9.14 -28.91
CA HIS A 209 -11.13 -8.59 -27.90
C HIS A 209 -9.68 -8.94 -28.24
N ARG A 210 -8.86 -7.93 -28.58
CA ARG A 210 -7.45 -8.12 -28.94
C ARG A 210 -6.60 -8.24 -27.67
N ASP A 211 -6.49 -9.45 -27.13
CA ASP A 211 -5.65 -9.71 -25.97
C ASP A 211 -4.19 -9.91 -26.39
N LEU A 212 -3.37 -8.87 -26.15
CA LEU A 212 -1.95 -8.86 -26.53
C LEU A 212 -1.12 -9.95 -25.83
N TYR A 213 -1.49 -10.35 -24.61
CA TYR A 213 -0.77 -11.42 -23.92
C TYR A 213 -1.04 -12.79 -24.56
N ALA A 214 -2.31 -13.06 -24.91
CA ALA A 214 -2.67 -14.28 -25.61
C ALA A 214 -1.97 -14.35 -26.98
N LEU A 215 -2.00 -13.25 -27.75
CA LEU A 215 -1.30 -13.16 -29.03
C LEU A 215 0.22 -13.37 -28.90
N LEU A 216 0.86 -12.77 -27.89
CA LEU A 216 2.28 -12.99 -27.61
C LEU A 216 2.55 -14.47 -27.33
N LYS A 217 1.77 -15.08 -26.44
CA LYS A 217 1.91 -16.49 -26.07
C LYS A 217 1.75 -17.43 -27.27
N ASP A 218 0.73 -17.20 -28.08
CA ASP A 218 0.37 -18.08 -29.20
C ASP A 218 1.36 -17.98 -30.37
N ASN A 219 2.09 -16.86 -30.49
CA ASN A 219 3.02 -16.60 -31.59
C ASN A 219 4.50 -16.54 -31.16
N ALA A 220 4.81 -16.78 -29.87
CA ALA A 220 6.18 -16.75 -29.35
C ALA A 220 7.11 -17.78 -30.00
N SER A 221 6.57 -18.91 -30.49
CA SER A 221 7.36 -19.96 -31.15
C SER A 221 7.59 -19.72 -32.64
N SER A 222 6.80 -18.84 -33.27
CA SER A 222 6.81 -18.60 -34.71
C SER A 222 7.47 -17.29 -35.13
N ASP A 223 7.59 -16.30 -34.24
CA ASP A 223 8.24 -15.02 -34.49
C ASP A 223 9.46 -14.83 -33.57
N GLU A 224 10.60 -14.45 -34.15
CA GLU A 224 11.88 -14.33 -33.43
C GLU A 224 11.83 -13.28 -32.30
N ILE A 225 11.21 -12.13 -32.53
CA ILE A 225 11.14 -11.04 -31.55
C ILE A 225 10.16 -11.40 -30.43
N LEU A 226 9.01 -11.98 -30.79
CA LEU A 226 8.05 -12.47 -29.79
C LEU A 226 8.65 -13.59 -28.96
N GLY A 227 9.44 -14.49 -29.58
CA GLY A 227 10.20 -15.52 -28.88
C GLY A 227 11.23 -14.95 -27.90
N LYS A 228 11.99 -13.93 -28.30
CA LYS A 228 12.93 -13.22 -27.41
C LYS A 228 12.23 -12.62 -26.20
N LEU A 229 11.13 -11.87 -26.42
CA LEU A 229 10.36 -11.29 -25.32
C LEU A 229 9.79 -12.39 -24.42
N TRP A 230 9.23 -13.45 -24.99
CA TRP A 230 8.67 -14.57 -24.25
C TRP A 230 9.72 -15.27 -23.39
N THR A 231 10.92 -15.49 -23.92
CA THR A 231 12.05 -16.04 -23.18
C THR A 231 12.48 -15.12 -22.04
N GLU A 232 12.60 -13.82 -22.26
CA GLU A 232 13.00 -12.85 -21.22
C GLU A 232 12.04 -12.88 -20.02
N ILE A 233 10.73 -12.85 -20.27
CA ILE A 233 9.73 -12.81 -19.19
C ILE A 233 9.54 -14.16 -18.49
N ASN A 234 9.80 -15.29 -19.17
CA ASN A 234 9.68 -16.63 -18.56
C ASN A 234 10.97 -17.11 -17.90
N THR A 235 12.12 -16.48 -18.19
CA THR A 235 13.39 -16.80 -17.54
C THR A 235 13.38 -16.22 -16.13
N ILE A 236 13.65 -17.06 -15.14
CA ILE A 236 13.71 -16.64 -13.73
C ILE A 236 15.13 -16.16 -13.43
N PRO A 237 15.34 -14.87 -13.10
CA PRO A 237 16.65 -14.37 -12.71
C PRO A 237 17.17 -15.00 -11.42
N ASP A 238 18.49 -15.11 -11.28
CA ASP A 238 19.15 -15.76 -10.14
C ASP A 238 18.84 -15.12 -8.77
N TRP A 239 18.49 -13.83 -8.77
CA TRP A 239 18.12 -13.09 -7.55
C TRP A 239 16.68 -13.36 -7.08
N VAL A 240 15.87 -14.11 -7.84
CA VAL A 240 14.49 -14.40 -7.47
C VAL A 240 14.40 -15.53 -6.43
N ASP A 241 14.04 -15.16 -5.20
CA ASP A 241 13.57 -16.09 -4.17
C ASP A 241 12.03 -16.06 -4.09
N TRP A 242 11.37 -17.13 -4.54
CA TRP A 242 9.91 -17.23 -4.46
C TRP A 242 9.37 -17.21 -3.03
N ALA A 243 10.09 -17.75 -2.05
CA ALA A 243 9.68 -17.67 -0.66
C ALA A 243 9.77 -16.23 -0.14
N GLN A 244 10.71 -15.44 -0.64
CA GLN A 244 10.81 -14.00 -0.36
C GLN A 244 9.64 -13.23 -0.98
N ILE A 245 9.36 -13.47 -2.26
CA ILE A 245 8.24 -12.83 -2.96
C ILE A 245 6.89 -13.15 -2.28
N GLU A 246 6.67 -14.41 -1.85
CA GLU A 246 5.44 -14.78 -1.14
C GLU A 246 5.27 -13.99 0.16
N ARG A 247 6.35 -13.79 0.93
CA ARG A 247 6.32 -12.95 2.13
C ARG A 247 6.04 -11.49 1.77
N GLY A 248 6.60 -10.99 0.66
CA GLY A 248 6.30 -9.67 0.11
C GLY A 248 4.83 -9.49 -0.23
N GLN A 249 4.18 -10.49 -0.84
CA GLN A 249 2.73 -10.45 -1.10
C GLN A 249 1.93 -10.31 0.19
N LYS A 250 2.32 -11.04 1.25
CA LYS A 250 1.68 -10.97 2.58
C LYS A 250 1.80 -9.58 3.23
N VAL A 251 2.87 -8.82 2.96
CA VAL A 251 3.02 -7.44 3.45
C VAL A 251 1.88 -6.56 2.94
N PHE A 252 1.58 -6.60 1.64
CA PHE A 252 0.49 -5.80 1.08
C PHE A 252 -0.85 -6.14 1.73
N VAL A 253 -1.19 -7.44 1.82
CA VAL A 253 -2.49 -7.87 2.37
C VAL A 253 -2.62 -7.50 3.86
N ARG A 254 -1.54 -7.62 4.63
CA ARG A 254 -1.52 -7.24 6.05
C ARG A 254 -1.81 -5.76 6.27
N TYR A 255 -1.29 -4.90 5.39
CA TYR A 255 -1.41 -3.45 5.47
C TYR A 255 -2.37 -2.87 4.42
N ALA A 256 -3.30 -3.68 3.88
CA ALA A 256 -4.09 -3.29 2.70
C ALA A 256 -4.86 -1.98 2.86
N GLY A 257 -5.46 -1.73 4.03
CA GLY A 257 -6.16 -0.47 4.33
C GLY A 257 -5.26 0.77 4.15
N PRO A 258 -4.22 0.96 4.98
CA PRO A 258 -3.30 2.08 4.84
C PRO A 258 -2.52 2.07 3.51
N ALA A 259 -2.28 0.90 2.91
CA ALA A 259 -1.66 0.80 1.59
C ALA A 259 -2.56 1.37 0.49
N ILE A 260 -3.86 1.06 0.47
CA ILE A 260 -4.81 1.61 -0.53
C ILE A 260 -4.87 3.15 -0.45
N PHE A 261 -4.91 3.70 0.77
CA PHE A 261 -4.92 5.15 0.97
C PHE A 261 -3.59 5.79 0.52
N SER A 262 -2.46 5.17 0.86
CA SER A 262 -1.14 5.61 0.39
C SER A 262 -1.06 5.58 -1.14
N LEU A 263 -1.40 4.46 -1.76
CA LEU A 263 -1.33 4.33 -3.22
C LEU A 263 -2.23 5.33 -3.94
N THR A 264 -3.42 5.63 -3.38
CA THR A 264 -4.36 6.58 -3.98
C THR A 264 -3.92 8.03 -3.81
N PHE A 265 -3.58 8.46 -2.59
CA PHE A 265 -3.36 9.88 -2.31
C PHE A 265 -1.88 10.25 -2.27
N GLN A 266 -1.01 9.36 -1.81
CA GLN A 266 0.43 9.59 -1.82
C GLN A 266 1.03 9.24 -3.18
N SER A 267 0.91 8.00 -3.64
CA SER A 267 1.59 7.53 -4.84
C SER A 267 1.00 8.14 -6.10
N LEU A 268 -0.32 8.08 -6.30
CA LEU A 268 -0.96 8.63 -7.49
C LEU A 268 -1.08 10.16 -7.43
N VAL A 269 -1.83 10.71 -6.45
CA VAL A 269 -2.08 12.16 -6.42
C VAL A 269 -0.77 12.92 -6.18
N GLY A 270 0.07 12.46 -5.25
CA GLY A 270 1.42 13.02 -5.06
C GLY A 270 2.35 12.78 -6.26
N GLY A 271 2.24 11.63 -6.93
CA GLY A 271 3.00 11.31 -8.13
C GLY A 271 2.73 12.22 -9.32
N PHE A 272 1.58 12.89 -9.39
CA PHE A 272 1.38 13.97 -10.36
C PHE A 272 2.30 15.17 -10.12
N GLY A 273 3.04 15.23 -9.02
CA GLY A 273 4.14 16.18 -8.88
C GLY A 273 5.29 15.93 -9.85
N GLY A 274 5.40 14.72 -10.43
CA GLY A 274 6.45 14.36 -11.39
C GLY A 274 6.29 15.07 -12.73
N ARG A 275 7.19 16.01 -13.03
CA ARG A 275 7.06 16.95 -14.18
C ARG A 275 6.96 16.27 -15.55
N ARG A 276 7.64 15.14 -15.75
CA ARG A 276 7.68 14.40 -17.02
C ARG A 276 6.49 13.44 -17.17
N VAL A 277 6.24 12.65 -16.14
CA VAL A 277 5.15 11.66 -16.09
C VAL A 277 3.80 12.31 -16.39
N VAL A 278 3.52 13.51 -15.84
CA VAL A 278 2.25 14.19 -16.08
C VAL A 278 2.02 14.57 -17.53
N GLU A 279 3.07 14.89 -18.29
CA GLU A 279 2.93 15.25 -19.70
C GLU A 279 2.54 14.03 -20.54
N THR A 280 3.11 12.85 -20.22
CA THR A 280 2.67 11.58 -20.82
C THR A 280 1.22 11.30 -20.45
N LEU A 281 0.87 11.36 -19.16
CA LEU A 281 -0.46 11.02 -18.66
C LEU A 281 -1.55 11.96 -19.18
N ALA A 282 -1.29 13.25 -19.26
CA ALA A 282 -2.22 14.23 -19.81
C ALA A 282 -2.61 13.87 -21.24
N ARG A 283 -1.71 13.35 -22.06
CA ARG A 283 -2.04 13.01 -23.45
C ARG A 283 -2.87 11.73 -23.57
N THR A 284 -2.86 10.86 -22.56
CA THR A 284 -3.65 9.62 -22.56
C THR A 284 -5.14 9.81 -22.27
N GLY A 285 -5.60 10.96 -21.75
CA GLY A 285 -7.02 11.20 -21.45
C GLY A 285 -7.63 10.38 -20.29
N GLY A 286 -6.98 9.32 -19.82
CA GLY A 286 -7.53 8.40 -18.81
C GLY A 286 -7.65 8.95 -17.38
N PHE A 287 -7.29 10.21 -17.14
CA PHE A 287 -7.41 10.91 -15.84
C PHE A 287 -8.37 12.11 -15.90
N GLY A 288 -9.34 12.09 -16.82
CA GLY A 288 -10.50 12.98 -16.75
C GLY A 288 -11.44 12.59 -15.61
N VAL A 289 -12.20 13.56 -15.07
CA VAL A 289 -13.09 13.39 -13.90
C VAL A 289 -14.04 12.19 -14.04
N LYS A 290 -14.60 11.95 -15.24
CA LYS A 290 -15.57 10.87 -15.49
C LYS A 290 -14.93 9.47 -15.58
N VAL A 291 -13.66 9.41 -15.98
CA VAL A 291 -12.97 8.16 -16.36
C VAL A 291 -11.96 7.70 -15.32
N THR A 292 -11.44 8.64 -14.52
CA THR A 292 -10.35 8.38 -13.57
C THR A 292 -10.65 7.25 -12.60
N ARG A 293 -11.90 7.10 -12.15
CA ARG A 293 -12.29 6.04 -11.20
C ARG A 293 -12.13 4.66 -11.82
N ARG A 294 -12.54 4.48 -13.09
CA ARG A 294 -12.40 3.20 -13.79
C ARG A 294 -10.93 2.84 -13.97
N ARG A 295 -10.12 3.80 -14.46
CA ARG A 295 -8.67 3.62 -14.62
C ARG A 295 -7.99 3.22 -13.30
N LEU A 296 -8.44 3.79 -12.18
CA LEU A 296 -7.91 3.43 -10.86
C LEU A 296 -8.28 2.02 -10.43
N LEU A 297 -9.48 1.56 -10.74
CA LEU A 297 -9.87 0.17 -10.48
C LEU A 297 -9.09 -0.81 -11.36
N GLU A 298 -8.78 -0.45 -12.62
CA GLU A 298 -7.91 -1.25 -13.50
C GLU A 298 -6.50 -1.39 -12.89
N THR A 299 -5.88 -0.28 -12.48
CA THR A 299 -4.59 -0.32 -11.76
C THR A 299 -4.70 -1.14 -10.47
N PHE A 300 -5.77 -0.98 -9.70
CA PHE A 300 -5.96 -1.73 -8.45
C PHE A 300 -6.17 -3.23 -8.71
N GLN A 301 -6.85 -3.64 -9.78
CA GLN A 301 -6.92 -5.04 -10.23
C GLN A 301 -5.52 -5.60 -10.45
N HIS A 302 -4.63 -4.87 -11.15
CA HIS A 302 -3.25 -5.33 -11.35
C HIS A 302 -2.52 -5.58 -10.02
N ILE A 303 -2.62 -4.64 -9.08
CA ILE A 303 -2.03 -4.77 -7.74
C ILE A 303 -2.58 -6.00 -7.03
N LEU A 304 -3.90 -6.22 -7.06
CA LEU A 304 -4.53 -7.38 -6.44
C LEU A 304 -4.06 -8.69 -7.08
N GLN A 305 -3.84 -8.72 -8.40
CA GLN A 305 -3.36 -9.92 -9.09
C GLN A 305 -1.89 -10.23 -8.75
N VAL A 306 -1.00 -9.23 -8.74
CA VAL A 306 0.42 -9.48 -8.38
C VAL A 306 0.63 -9.72 -6.89
N THR A 307 -0.27 -9.24 -6.03
CA THR A 307 -0.19 -9.46 -4.57
C THR A 307 -1.03 -10.65 -4.08
N SER A 308 -1.64 -11.42 -4.98
CA SER A 308 -2.59 -12.46 -4.58
C SER A 308 -1.93 -13.69 -3.96
N ASP A 309 -1.08 -14.36 -4.72
CA ASP A 309 -0.45 -15.65 -4.40
C ASP A 309 0.67 -15.94 -5.40
N LEU A 310 1.50 -16.93 -5.08
CA LEU A 310 2.63 -17.31 -5.93
C LEU A 310 2.23 -17.79 -7.33
N PRO A 311 1.24 -18.69 -7.49
CA PRO A 311 0.76 -19.07 -8.83
C PRO A 311 0.40 -17.89 -9.72
N SER A 312 -0.22 -16.84 -9.16
CA SER A 312 -0.61 -15.65 -9.91
C SER A 312 0.57 -14.83 -10.43
N ILE A 313 1.62 -14.64 -9.64
CA ILE A 313 2.75 -13.77 -10.01
C ILE A 313 3.86 -14.48 -10.79
N ARG A 314 3.88 -15.82 -10.76
CA ARG A 314 4.81 -16.67 -11.52
C ARG A 314 4.46 -16.66 -13.02
N PRO A 315 5.42 -17.03 -13.91
CA PRO A 315 5.15 -17.12 -15.34
C PRO A 315 3.88 -17.93 -15.64
N ASN A 316 3.06 -17.41 -16.58
CA ASN A 316 1.73 -17.88 -16.94
C ASN A 316 0.59 -17.66 -15.91
N GLY A 317 0.88 -17.06 -14.75
CA GLY A 317 -0.12 -16.65 -13.77
C GLY A 317 -0.90 -15.38 -14.17
N ALA A 318 -1.97 -15.07 -13.44
CA ALA A 318 -2.82 -13.92 -13.73
C ALA A 318 -2.13 -12.56 -13.51
N GLY A 319 -1.38 -12.41 -12.40
CA GLY A 319 -0.55 -11.25 -12.10
C GLY A 319 0.61 -11.09 -13.09
N PHE A 320 1.24 -12.20 -13.48
CA PHE A 320 2.25 -12.20 -14.53
C PHE A 320 1.68 -11.72 -15.87
N ALA A 321 0.56 -12.31 -16.31
CA ALA A 321 -0.09 -11.95 -17.55
C ALA A 321 -0.58 -10.50 -17.54
N SER A 322 -1.04 -9.97 -16.39
CA SER A 322 -1.41 -8.55 -16.29
C SER A 322 -0.20 -7.62 -16.37
N SER A 323 0.94 -7.96 -15.74
CA SER A 323 2.20 -7.21 -15.93
C SER A 323 2.58 -7.13 -17.41
N VAL A 324 2.53 -8.26 -18.14
CA VAL A 324 2.89 -8.28 -19.57
C VAL A 324 1.92 -7.44 -20.41
N ARG A 325 0.61 -7.48 -20.11
CA ARG A 325 -0.37 -6.60 -20.77
C ARG A 325 -0.07 -5.12 -20.52
N VAL A 326 0.30 -4.76 -19.29
CA VAL A 326 0.71 -3.39 -18.95
C VAL A 326 1.99 -2.98 -19.69
N ARG A 327 2.99 -3.86 -19.79
CA ARG A 327 4.22 -3.63 -20.57
C ARG A 327 3.90 -3.30 -22.04
N LEU A 328 3.05 -4.08 -22.68
CA LEU A 328 2.64 -3.85 -24.07
C LEU A 328 1.73 -2.62 -24.23
N LEU A 329 0.88 -2.31 -23.23
CA LEU A 329 0.12 -1.07 -23.18
C LEU A 329 1.04 0.16 -23.12
N HIS A 330 2.10 0.11 -22.31
CA HIS A 330 3.10 1.17 -22.22
C HIS A 330 3.81 1.42 -23.56
N ALA A 331 4.20 0.34 -24.26
CA ALA A 331 4.72 0.43 -25.62
C ALA A 331 3.72 1.09 -26.58
N ALA A 332 2.43 0.75 -26.49
CA ALA A 332 1.38 1.31 -27.34
C ALA A 332 1.16 2.81 -27.10
N VAL A 333 1.16 3.23 -25.83
CA VAL A 333 1.08 4.64 -25.43
C VAL A 333 2.27 5.42 -25.99
N ARG A 334 3.50 4.92 -25.79
CA ARG A 334 4.73 5.55 -26.27
C ARG A 334 4.70 5.75 -27.77
N ARG A 335 4.44 4.68 -28.53
CA ARG A 335 4.37 4.72 -29.99
C ARG A 335 3.32 5.72 -30.49
N ARG A 336 2.15 5.77 -29.85
CA ARG A 336 1.07 6.70 -30.23
C ARG A 336 1.45 8.16 -29.98
N ILE A 337 2.01 8.49 -28.82
CA ILE A 337 2.44 9.87 -28.53
C ILE A 337 3.53 10.30 -29.51
N LEU A 338 4.55 9.46 -29.74
CA LEU A 338 5.63 9.78 -30.68
C LEU A 338 5.12 9.92 -32.13
N ALA A 339 4.14 9.12 -32.55
CA ALA A 339 3.51 9.28 -33.86
C ALA A 339 2.82 10.64 -34.01
N LEU A 340 2.07 11.07 -32.99
CA LEU A 340 1.41 12.39 -32.99
C LEU A 340 2.42 13.54 -32.93
N THR A 341 3.54 13.37 -32.21
CA THR A 341 4.64 14.34 -32.22
C THR A 341 5.28 14.48 -33.60
N ARG A 342 5.46 13.38 -34.35
CA ARG A 342 5.96 13.46 -35.73
C ARG A 342 5.00 14.22 -36.65
N GLU A 343 3.70 14.08 -36.45
CA GLU A 343 2.68 14.80 -37.22
C GLU A 343 2.60 16.28 -36.81
N LYS A 344 2.69 16.57 -35.51
CA LYS A 344 2.68 17.93 -34.94
C LYS A 344 3.79 18.03 -33.87
N PRO A 345 4.98 18.55 -34.20
CA PRO A 345 6.12 18.62 -33.27
C PRO A 345 5.82 19.31 -31.94
N SER A 346 4.92 20.30 -31.95
CA SER A 346 4.48 21.00 -30.73
C SER A 346 3.58 20.15 -29.81
N TYR A 347 3.22 18.92 -30.19
CA TYR A 347 2.31 18.07 -29.42
C TYR A 347 2.96 17.55 -28.14
N TYR A 348 4.22 17.12 -28.19
CA TYR A 348 4.97 16.65 -27.02
C TYR A 348 6.45 16.90 -27.24
N ASP A 349 7.07 17.59 -26.29
CA ASP A 349 8.47 17.96 -26.33
C ASP A 349 9.34 16.83 -25.77
N VAL A 350 9.91 16.03 -26.67
CA VAL A 350 10.76 14.87 -26.30
C VAL A 350 12.09 15.33 -25.70
N GLU A 351 12.61 16.49 -26.09
CA GLU A 351 13.87 17.01 -25.53
C GLU A 351 13.66 17.50 -24.10
N ALA A 352 12.55 18.23 -23.86
CA ALA A 352 12.23 18.71 -22.53
C ALA A 352 11.78 17.58 -21.60
N TRP A 353 10.96 16.64 -22.08
CA TRP A 353 10.27 15.64 -21.25
C TRP A 353 10.85 14.22 -21.32
N GLY A 354 11.69 13.91 -22.29
CA GLY A 354 12.19 12.57 -22.55
C GLY A 354 11.25 11.77 -23.44
N ILE A 355 11.56 10.50 -23.67
CA ILE A 355 10.69 9.59 -24.40
C ILE A 355 9.50 9.21 -23.50
N PRO A 356 8.24 9.19 -23.99
CA PRO A 356 7.10 8.82 -23.15
C PRO A 356 7.25 7.41 -22.56
N VAL A 357 6.98 7.25 -21.28
CA VAL A 357 7.17 5.98 -20.56
C VAL A 357 8.62 5.50 -20.69
N ASN A 358 9.59 6.38 -20.46
CA ASN A 358 11.00 6.04 -20.42
C ASN A 358 11.34 5.20 -19.17
N ASP A 359 12.59 4.76 -19.07
CA ASP A 359 13.05 3.95 -17.95
C ASP A 359 12.98 4.71 -16.62
N LEU A 360 13.30 6.02 -16.59
CA LEU A 360 13.20 6.82 -15.36
C LEU A 360 11.76 6.90 -14.84
N ASP A 361 10.80 7.17 -15.74
CA ASP A 361 9.36 7.20 -15.41
C ASP A 361 8.88 5.83 -14.92
N SER A 362 9.39 4.75 -15.51
CA SER A 362 9.04 3.37 -15.15
C SER A 362 9.61 2.99 -13.77
N ILE A 363 10.89 3.29 -13.51
CA ILE A 363 11.53 3.13 -12.20
C ILE A 363 10.80 3.97 -11.15
N GLY A 364 10.49 5.23 -11.46
CA GLY A 364 9.76 6.11 -10.57
C GLY A 364 8.37 5.57 -10.23
N THR A 365 7.66 5.05 -11.23
CA THR A 365 6.35 4.43 -11.00
C THR A 365 6.45 3.19 -10.10
N VAL A 366 7.38 2.26 -10.36
CA VAL A 366 7.59 1.09 -9.48
C VAL A 366 8.02 1.53 -8.07
N SER A 367 8.85 2.56 -7.95
CA SER A 367 9.26 3.15 -6.67
C SER A 367 8.08 3.71 -5.88
N THR A 368 7.05 4.26 -6.55
CA THR A 368 5.83 4.74 -5.87
C THR A 368 4.97 3.61 -5.29
N PHE A 369 5.01 2.41 -5.88
CA PHE A 369 4.32 1.23 -5.37
C PHE A 369 5.11 0.48 -4.28
N SER A 370 6.44 0.66 -4.25
CA SER A 370 7.36 -0.03 -3.34
C SER A 370 7.93 0.92 -2.29
N ALA A 371 9.07 1.55 -2.58
CA ALA A 371 9.83 2.38 -1.67
C ALA A 371 8.99 3.51 -1.04
N THR A 372 8.23 4.23 -1.86
CA THR A 372 7.46 5.37 -1.38
C THR A 372 6.36 4.96 -0.40
N LEU A 373 5.75 3.79 -0.63
CA LEU A 373 4.82 3.19 0.32
C LEU A 373 5.52 2.85 1.66
N ILE A 374 6.71 2.24 1.60
CA ILE A 374 7.48 1.82 2.78
C ILE A 374 7.92 3.01 3.64
N TRP A 375 8.47 4.06 3.02
CA TRP A 375 9.16 5.14 3.74
C TRP A 375 8.34 6.42 3.93
N ILE A 376 7.23 6.58 3.20
CA ILE A 376 6.38 7.76 3.28
C ILE A 376 4.94 7.37 3.61
N GLY A 377 4.30 6.57 2.76
CA GLY A 377 2.86 6.28 2.85
C GLY A 377 2.46 5.61 4.18
N LEU A 378 3.11 4.50 4.53
CA LEU A 378 2.82 3.77 5.76
C LEU A 378 3.28 4.52 7.03
N PRO A 379 4.51 5.08 7.10
CA PRO A 379 4.95 5.84 8.28
C PRO A 379 4.11 7.07 8.59
N ARG A 380 3.63 7.80 7.56
CA ARG A 380 2.71 8.95 7.75
C ARG A 380 1.36 8.53 8.33
N GLN A 381 1.03 7.24 8.31
CA GLN A 381 -0.16 6.67 8.97
C GLN A 381 0.17 5.93 10.28
N GLY A 382 1.42 6.00 10.75
CA GLY A 382 1.88 5.34 11.98
C GLY A 382 2.22 3.86 11.83
N ILE A 383 2.31 3.35 10.60
CA ILE A 383 2.64 1.95 10.31
C ILE A 383 4.12 1.84 9.94
N TYR A 384 4.86 0.98 10.65
CA TYR A 384 6.27 0.75 10.45
C TYR A 384 6.56 -0.74 10.19
N LEU A 385 7.17 -1.00 9.04
CA LEU A 385 7.57 -2.35 8.63
C LEU A 385 8.86 -2.76 9.33
N THR A 386 9.01 -4.06 9.59
CA THR A 386 10.32 -4.65 9.92
C THR A 386 11.28 -4.59 8.75
N GLU A 387 12.59 -4.66 9.01
CA GLU A 387 13.59 -4.76 7.94
C GLU A 387 13.31 -5.93 6.98
N ARG A 388 12.94 -7.10 7.51
CA ARG A 388 12.55 -8.25 6.69
C ARG A 388 11.34 -7.96 5.80
N GLU A 389 10.29 -7.31 6.33
CA GLU A 389 9.13 -6.93 5.52
C GLU A 389 9.52 -5.93 4.42
N LYS A 390 10.48 -5.02 4.67
CA LYS A 390 10.99 -4.10 3.65
C LYS A 390 11.74 -4.85 2.55
N GLU A 391 12.66 -5.74 2.92
CA GLU A 391 13.40 -6.60 1.99
C GLU A 391 12.46 -7.43 1.13
N ASP A 392 11.50 -8.13 1.78
CA ASP A 392 10.52 -8.99 1.11
C ASP A 392 9.62 -8.18 0.15
N TYR A 393 9.21 -6.96 0.53
CA TYR A 393 8.35 -6.11 -0.29
C TYR A 393 9.10 -5.45 -1.46
N VAL A 394 10.36 -5.05 -1.27
CA VAL A 394 11.21 -4.56 -2.37
C VAL A 394 11.47 -5.68 -3.38
N ALA A 395 11.76 -6.90 -2.93
CA ALA A 395 11.98 -8.06 -3.81
C ALA A 395 10.73 -8.39 -4.65
N LEU A 396 9.52 -8.31 -4.06
CA LEU A 396 8.26 -8.45 -4.79
C LEU A 396 8.18 -7.46 -5.97
N TRP A 397 8.43 -6.17 -5.71
CA TRP A 397 8.32 -5.15 -6.74
C TRP A 397 9.49 -5.15 -7.72
N ARG A 398 10.68 -5.65 -7.33
CA ARG A 398 11.77 -5.94 -8.26
C ARG A 398 11.38 -7.00 -9.28
N TRP A 399 10.69 -8.06 -8.86
CA TRP A 399 10.13 -9.05 -9.79
C TRP A 399 9.07 -8.44 -10.71
N VAL A 400 8.16 -7.62 -10.18
CA VAL A 400 7.17 -6.92 -11.02
C VAL A 400 7.85 -6.00 -12.04
N ALA A 401 8.90 -5.27 -11.64
CA ALA A 401 9.71 -4.43 -12.54
C ALA A 401 10.33 -5.24 -13.70
N HIS A 402 10.92 -6.41 -13.40
CA HIS A 402 11.46 -7.32 -14.39
C HIS A 402 10.43 -7.70 -15.46
N VAL A 403 9.24 -8.15 -15.03
CA VAL A 403 8.18 -8.55 -15.97
C VAL A 403 7.62 -7.34 -16.77
N LEU A 404 7.60 -6.16 -16.16
CA LEU A 404 7.22 -4.90 -16.82
C LEU A 404 8.26 -4.37 -17.81
N GLY A 405 9.46 -4.97 -17.89
CA GLY A 405 10.55 -4.45 -18.72
C GLY A 405 11.21 -3.18 -18.15
N THR A 406 11.08 -2.94 -16.84
CA THR A 406 11.70 -1.81 -16.14
C THR A 406 13.07 -2.22 -15.59
N PRO A 407 14.13 -1.39 -15.70
CA PRO A 407 15.42 -1.67 -15.09
C PRO A 407 15.30 -1.95 -13.57
N THR A 408 16.04 -2.95 -13.08
CA THR A 408 15.83 -3.51 -11.74
C THR A 408 16.90 -3.15 -10.72
N GLU A 409 17.97 -2.48 -11.16
CA GLU A 409 19.17 -2.11 -10.37
C GLU A 409 18.81 -1.17 -9.22
N ALA A 410 17.77 -0.36 -9.40
CA ALA A 410 17.22 0.51 -8.37
C ALA A 410 16.63 -0.27 -7.19
N PHE A 411 16.22 -1.52 -7.38
CA PHE A 411 15.51 -2.34 -6.40
C PHE A 411 16.34 -3.53 -5.90
N GLU A 412 17.65 -3.53 -6.16
CA GLU A 412 18.58 -4.59 -5.76
C GLU A 412 18.67 -4.79 -4.24
N SER A 413 18.57 -3.69 -3.50
CA SER A 413 18.59 -3.67 -2.05
C SER A 413 17.60 -2.65 -1.51
N VAL A 414 17.30 -2.78 -0.21
CA VAL A 414 16.48 -1.81 0.52
C VAL A 414 17.13 -0.42 0.52
N SER A 415 18.46 -0.33 0.62
CA SER A 415 19.19 0.94 0.60
C SER A 415 19.08 1.62 -0.78
N ARG A 416 19.31 0.87 -1.87
CA ARG A 416 19.22 1.40 -3.24
C ARG A 416 17.80 1.83 -3.60
N ALA A 417 16.80 1.03 -3.20
CA ALA A 417 15.39 1.37 -3.43
C ALA A 417 15.01 2.68 -2.73
N ARG A 418 15.50 2.87 -1.51
CA ARG A 418 15.31 4.11 -0.75
C ARG A 418 16.05 5.29 -1.38
N ALA A 419 17.34 5.12 -1.71
CA ALA A 419 18.15 6.16 -2.30
C ALA A 419 17.59 6.61 -3.66
N MET A 420 17.11 5.67 -4.50
CA MET A 420 16.43 5.98 -5.75
C MET A 420 15.14 6.79 -5.51
N MET A 421 14.29 6.38 -4.57
CA MET A 421 13.09 7.14 -4.19
C MET A 421 13.45 8.57 -3.75
N GLU A 422 14.45 8.71 -2.89
CA GLU A 422 14.92 9.99 -2.36
C GLU A 422 15.53 10.88 -3.47
N SER A 423 16.27 10.30 -4.41
CA SER A 423 16.83 10.97 -5.58
C SER A 423 15.74 11.50 -6.51
N LEU A 424 14.74 10.67 -6.84
CA LEU A 424 13.61 11.04 -7.68
C LEU A 424 12.75 12.16 -7.06
N MET A 425 12.58 12.15 -5.74
CA MET A 425 11.86 13.23 -5.04
C MET A 425 12.53 14.59 -5.20
N VAL A 426 13.87 14.61 -5.31
CA VAL A 426 14.64 15.85 -5.51
C VAL A 426 14.67 16.25 -6.98
N SER A 427 14.84 15.31 -7.92
CA SER A 427 15.09 15.62 -9.33
C SER A 427 13.83 15.74 -10.20
N GLU A 428 12.77 14.98 -9.89
CA GLU A 428 11.62 14.84 -10.79
C GLU A 428 10.35 15.54 -10.32
N ILE A 429 10.22 15.81 -9.02
CA ILE A 429 9.01 16.47 -8.48
C ILE A 429 9.12 17.99 -8.67
N GLU A 430 8.39 18.49 -9.67
CA GLU A 430 8.25 19.90 -10.00
C GLU A 430 6.83 20.14 -10.56
N PRO A 431 5.83 20.38 -9.69
CA PRO A 431 4.42 20.45 -10.10
C PRO A 431 4.15 21.59 -11.10
N SER A 432 3.47 21.26 -12.20
CA SER A 432 3.02 22.19 -13.24
C SER A 432 1.50 22.44 -13.18
N ASP A 433 0.97 23.29 -14.07
CA ASP A 433 -0.49 23.46 -14.21
C ASP A 433 -1.17 22.16 -14.65
N THR A 434 -0.50 21.35 -15.49
CA THR A 434 -0.94 19.98 -15.84
C THR A 434 -1.04 19.12 -14.58
N SER A 435 -0.03 19.16 -13.69
CA SER A 435 -0.03 18.45 -12.41
C SER A 435 -1.25 18.83 -11.56
N ARG A 436 -1.53 20.13 -11.44
CA ARG A 436 -2.68 20.65 -10.66
C ARG A 436 -4.00 20.10 -11.22
N ALA A 437 -4.17 20.10 -12.53
CA ALA A 437 -5.38 19.64 -13.20
C ALA A 437 -5.61 18.14 -12.96
N LEU A 438 -4.60 17.30 -13.19
CA LEU A 438 -4.73 15.84 -13.02
C LEU A 438 -4.99 15.45 -11.56
N ALA A 439 -4.26 16.05 -10.61
CA ALA A 439 -4.47 15.82 -9.19
C ALA A 439 -5.91 16.16 -8.76
N ASN A 440 -6.43 17.32 -9.18
CA ASN A 440 -7.79 17.74 -8.86
C ASN A 440 -8.87 16.89 -9.56
N ASN A 441 -8.59 16.37 -10.76
CA ASN A 441 -9.49 15.46 -11.46
C ASN A 441 -9.68 14.15 -10.70
N VAL A 442 -8.61 13.60 -10.10
CA VAL A 442 -8.71 12.39 -9.27
C VAL A 442 -9.59 12.65 -8.05
N LEU A 443 -9.35 13.73 -7.29
CA LEU A 443 -10.16 14.05 -6.11
C LEU A 443 -11.63 14.24 -6.48
N SER A 444 -11.89 14.93 -7.59
CA SER A 444 -13.25 15.20 -8.06
C SER A 444 -13.94 13.92 -8.58
N GLY A 445 -13.21 13.06 -9.28
CA GLY A 445 -13.72 11.81 -9.82
C GLY A 445 -13.92 10.70 -8.77
N LEU A 446 -13.26 10.80 -7.61
CA LEU A 446 -13.42 9.87 -6.49
C LEU A 446 -14.43 10.35 -5.43
N CYS A 447 -14.62 11.66 -5.29
CA CYS A 447 -15.52 12.16 -4.25
C CYS A 447 -16.97 11.70 -4.47
N ASN A 448 -17.66 11.36 -3.37
CA ASN A 448 -19.04 10.90 -3.37
C ASN A 448 -19.31 9.68 -4.28
N GLN A 449 -18.28 8.88 -4.55
CA GLN A 449 -18.41 7.63 -5.32
C GLN A 449 -18.43 6.41 -4.38
N PRO A 450 -19.04 5.29 -4.83
CA PRO A 450 -18.97 4.03 -4.09
C PRO A 450 -17.54 3.46 -4.03
N PRO A 451 -17.21 2.71 -2.96
CA PRO A 451 -18.14 2.20 -1.93
C PRO A 451 -18.32 3.12 -0.71
N SER A 452 -17.41 4.07 -0.48
CA SER A 452 -17.34 4.83 0.78
C SER A 452 -18.07 6.17 0.76
N TYR A 453 -18.37 6.74 -0.43
CA TYR A 453 -19.06 8.03 -0.59
C TYR A 453 -18.47 9.17 0.25
N VAL A 454 -17.15 9.26 0.29
CA VAL A 454 -16.39 10.28 1.05
C VAL A 454 -16.42 11.65 0.39
N SER A 455 -16.45 12.72 1.19
CA SER A 455 -16.40 14.08 0.66
C SER A 455 -15.04 14.43 0.08
N ARG A 456 -15.02 15.44 -0.80
CA ARG A 456 -13.78 15.96 -1.38
C ARG A 456 -12.86 16.59 -0.33
N ASP A 457 -13.42 17.20 0.73
CA ASP A 457 -12.65 17.76 1.85
C ASP A 457 -11.86 16.69 2.60
N PHE A 458 -12.46 15.50 2.78
CA PHE A 458 -11.76 14.37 3.36
C PHE A 458 -10.63 13.88 2.45
N LEU A 459 -10.85 13.79 1.13
CA LEU A 459 -9.81 13.41 0.17
C LEU A 459 -8.66 14.43 0.13
N ALA A 460 -8.98 15.72 0.25
CA ALA A 460 -7.98 16.77 0.39
C ALA A 460 -7.18 16.61 1.69
N ALA A 461 -7.84 16.27 2.81
CA ALA A 461 -7.16 15.98 4.07
C ALA A 461 -6.20 14.81 3.97
N GLU A 462 -6.59 13.70 3.33
CA GLU A 462 -5.70 12.57 3.05
C GLU A 462 -4.49 13.00 2.23
N THR A 463 -4.69 13.82 1.20
CA THR A 463 -3.61 14.28 0.33
C THR A 463 -2.63 15.19 1.07
N TYR A 464 -3.12 16.12 1.91
CA TYR A 464 -2.28 16.97 2.75
C TYR A 464 -1.50 16.16 3.78
N TRP A 465 -2.16 15.20 4.43
CA TRP A 465 -1.56 14.37 5.46
C TRP A 465 -0.45 13.49 4.89
N LEU A 466 -0.71 12.85 3.74
CA LEU A 466 0.17 11.85 3.16
C LEU A 466 1.27 12.42 2.27
N ASN A 467 1.12 13.63 1.70
CA ASN A 467 2.14 14.26 0.85
C ASN A 467 2.90 15.40 1.52
N GLY A 468 2.35 15.95 2.60
CA GLY A 468 2.85 17.20 3.19
C GLY A 468 2.22 18.43 2.54
N ALA A 469 2.36 19.55 3.24
CA ALA A 469 1.66 20.78 2.89
C ALA A 469 2.31 21.51 1.71
N LYS A 470 3.63 21.36 1.50
CA LYS A 470 4.35 21.94 0.35
C LYS A 470 3.83 21.34 -0.96
N LEU A 471 3.84 20.02 -1.09
CA LEU A 471 3.41 19.35 -2.33
C LEU A 471 1.91 19.51 -2.57
N ALA A 472 1.07 19.36 -1.53
CA ALA A 472 -0.38 19.53 -1.68
C ALA A 472 -0.77 20.95 -2.16
N ARG A 473 -0.09 22.00 -1.68
CA ARG A 473 -0.29 23.38 -2.19
C ARG A 473 0.21 23.57 -3.61
N ALA A 474 1.36 22.99 -3.95
CA ALA A 474 1.91 23.05 -5.30
C ALA A 474 1.00 22.34 -6.31
N LEU A 475 0.34 21.25 -5.92
CA LEU A 475 -0.71 20.56 -6.70
C LEU A 475 -2.06 21.30 -6.71
N GLY A 476 -2.17 22.48 -6.06
CA GLY A 476 -3.41 23.26 -6.05
C GLY A 476 -4.56 22.59 -5.31
N ILE A 477 -4.27 21.75 -4.31
CA ILE A 477 -5.28 21.09 -3.50
C ILE A 477 -5.75 22.05 -2.40
N GLU A 478 -7.06 22.16 -2.26
CA GLU A 478 -7.71 23.02 -1.27
C GLU A 478 -7.30 22.62 0.14
N ARG A 479 -7.01 23.61 0.98
CA ARG A 479 -6.64 23.34 2.37
C ARG A 479 -7.86 22.81 3.13
N PRO A 480 -7.81 21.58 3.69
CA PRO A 480 -8.94 20.98 4.37
C PRO A 480 -9.25 21.73 5.68
N PRO A 481 -10.54 21.86 6.06
CA PRO A 481 -10.93 22.28 7.40
C PRO A 481 -10.36 21.34 8.46
N TRP A 482 -10.02 21.86 9.64
CA TRP A 482 -9.36 21.11 10.72
C TRP A 482 -10.14 19.84 11.16
N TYR A 483 -11.47 19.85 11.05
CA TYR A 483 -12.32 18.69 11.33
C TYR A 483 -11.91 17.46 10.50
N TYR A 484 -11.60 17.64 9.22
CA TYR A 484 -11.21 16.53 8.34
C TYR A 484 -9.83 15.99 8.71
N ASN A 485 -8.92 16.82 9.21
CA ASN A 485 -7.65 16.33 9.76
C ASN A 485 -7.87 15.42 10.99
N LEU A 486 -8.88 15.71 11.84
CA LEU A 486 -9.23 14.81 12.94
C LEU A 486 -9.79 13.47 12.44
N LEU A 487 -10.54 13.46 11.33
CA LEU A 487 -10.98 12.22 10.70
C LEU A 487 -9.79 11.37 10.26
N VAL A 488 -8.81 11.97 9.60
CA VAL A 488 -7.59 11.29 9.16
C VAL A 488 -6.80 10.76 10.35
N VAL A 489 -6.67 11.52 11.45
CA VAL A 489 -6.05 11.03 12.70
C VAL A 489 -6.80 9.82 13.25
N GLY A 490 -8.14 9.88 13.32
CA GLY A 490 -8.96 8.75 13.77
C GLY A 490 -8.79 7.51 12.89
N GLN A 491 -8.72 7.69 11.57
CA GLN A 491 -8.42 6.62 10.62
C GLN A 491 -7.02 6.03 10.84
N CYS A 492 -6.00 6.85 11.04
CA CYS A 492 -4.64 6.37 11.31
C CYS A 492 -4.59 5.55 12.60
N ILE A 493 -5.26 6.01 13.66
CA ILE A 493 -5.38 5.25 14.92
C ILE A 493 -6.08 3.92 14.68
N PHE A 494 -7.18 3.91 13.94
CA PHE A 494 -7.87 2.68 13.57
C PHE A 494 -6.94 1.71 12.80
N PHE A 495 -6.20 2.20 11.80
CA PHE A 495 -5.24 1.37 11.06
C PHE A 495 -4.11 0.84 11.95
N MET A 496 -3.51 1.68 12.79
CA MET A 496 -2.48 1.24 13.75
C MET A 496 -3.01 0.13 14.65
N VAL A 497 -4.19 0.33 15.24
CA VAL A 497 -4.80 -0.67 16.12
C VAL A 497 -5.04 -1.98 15.39
N MET A 498 -5.64 -1.94 14.19
CA MET A 498 -5.89 -3.15 13.40
C MET A 498 -4.57 -3.85 13.02
N CYS A 499 -3.65 -3.15 12.36
CA CYS A 499 -2.43 -3.73 11.83
C CYS A 499 -1.49 -4.27 12.92
N TYR A 500 -1.34 -3.57 14.06
CA TYR A 500 -0.49 -4.06 15.15
C TYR A 500 -1.16 -5.15 15.98
N SER A 501 -2.49 -5.12 16.17
CA SER A 501 -3.20 -6.22 16.83
C SER A 501 -3.06 -7.52 16.05
N HIS A 502 -3.14 -7.45 14.72
CA HIS A 502 -2.97 -8.61 13.85
C HIS A 502 -1.60 -9.29 14.00
N ARG A 503 -0.56 -8.50 14.24
CA ARG A 503 0.80 -9.00 14.44
C ARG A 503 0.95 -9.80 15.74
N LEU A 504 0.12 -9.52 16.74
CA LEU A 504 0.12 -10.23 18.03
C LEU A 504 -0.54 -11.61 17.94
N PHE A 505 -1.36 -11.88 16.90
CA PHE A 505 -2.12 -13.13 16.77
C PHE A 505 -1.92 -13.81 15.39
N PRO A 506 -0.78 -14.50 15.15
CA PRO A 506 -0.41 -15.02 13.83
C PRO A 506 -1.40 -16.01 13.20
N GLY A 507 -2.06 -16.87 13.99
CA GLY A 507 -3.03 -17.84 13.45
C GLY A 507 -4.30 -17.21 12.89
N TRP A 508 -4.70 -16.05 13.42
CA TRP A 508 -5.82 -15.26 12.91
C TRP A 508 -5.43 -14.47 11.65
N ASP A 509 -4.16 -14.10 11.53
CA ASP A 509 -3.62 -13.29 10.44
C ASP A 509 -3.82 -13.94 9.06
N GLU A 510 -3.52 -15.23 8.92
CA GLU A 510 -3.56 -15.90 7.62
C GLU A 510 -5.00 -16.10 7.08
N THR A 511 -5.92 -16.54 7.94
CA THR A 511 -7.33 -16.72 7.55
C THR A 511 -7.98 -15.38 7.19
N ARG A 512 -7.68 -14.33 7.98
CA ARG A 512 -8.13 -12.97 7.68
C ARG A 512 -7.56 -12.48 6.36
N ASN A 513 -6.27 -12.68 6.10
CA ASN A 513 -5.63 -12.25 4.85
C ASN A 513 -6.33 -12.85 3.63
N LYS A 514 -6.61 -14.16 3.64
CA LYS A 514 -7.36 -14.83 2.56
C LYS A 514 -8.76 -14.25 2.39
N LYS A 515 -9.50 -14.01 3.49
CA LYS A 515 -10.84 -13.39 3.45
C LYS A 515 -10.78 -11.97 2.90
N LEU A 516 -9.83 -11.16 3.37
CA LEU A 516 -9.65 -9.77 2.97
C LEU A 516 -9.31 -9.66 1.48
N GLN A 517 -8.37 -10.46 1.00
CA GLN A 517 -7.99 -10.51 -0.40
C GLN A 517 -9.17 -10.87 -1.31
N LYS A 518 -9.95 -11.90 -0.95
CA LYS A 518 -11.18 -12.25 -1.66
C LYS A 518 -12.21 -11.11 -1.62
N GLY A 519 -12.33 -10.43 -0.48
CA GLY A 519 -13.17 -9.25 -0.32
C GLY A 519 -12.76 -8.10 -1.26
N LEU A 520 -11.47 -7.76 -1.28
CA LEU A 520 -10.90 -6.72 -2.15
C LEU A 520 -11.11 -7.03 -3.63
N PHE A 521 -10.89 -8.28 -4.05
CA PHE A 521 -11.14 -8.71 -5.42
C PHE A 521 -12.61 -8.56 -5.80
N ASN A 522 -13.52 -8.95 -4.90
CA ASN A 522 -14.96 -8.83 -5.14
C ASN A 522 -15.44 -7.38 -5.27
N ILE A 523 -14.99 -6.47 -4.40
CA ILE A 523 -15.40 -5.06 -4.46
C ILE A 523 -14.76 -4.30 -5.64
N THR A 524 -13.65 -4.82 -6.17
CA THR A 524 -12.91 -4.19 -7.28
C THR A 524 -13.40 -4.69 -8.62
N ILE A 525 -13.71 -6.00 -8.73
CA ILE A 525 -13.99 -6.66 -10.01
C ILE A 525 -15.41 -7.23 -10.04
N ASN A 526 -15.81 -8.07 -9.08
CA ASN A 526 -16.98 -8.95 -9.23
C ASN A 526 -18.33 -8.33 -8.85
N LYS A 527 -18.37 -7.20 -8.13
CA LYS A 527 -19.61 -6.60 -7.58
C LYS A 527 -19.93 -5.22 -8.15
N PRO A 528 -20.42 -5.13 -9.40
CA PRO A 528 -20.71 -3.84 -10.04
C PRO A 528 -21.74 -2.99 -9.28
N GLU A 529 -22.61 -3.59 -8.47
CA GLU A 529 -23.53 -2.90 -7.56
C GLU A 529 -22.82 -2.08 -6.46
N LEU A 530 -21.58 -2.44 -6.14
CA LEU A 530 -20.68 -1.70 -5.24
C LEU A 530 -19.71 -0.80 -6.01
N GLY A 531 -19.92 -0.64 -7.33
CA GLY A 531 -19.07 0.14 -8.21
C GLY A 531 -17.82 -0.59 -8.71
N ALA A 532 -17.74 -1.91 -8.61
CA ALA A 532 -16.67 -2.69 -9.21
C ALA A 532 -16.63 -2.57 -10.75
N LEU A 533 -15.56 -3.07 -11.38
CA LEU A 533 -15.40 -3.11 -12.85
C LEU A 533 -16.47 -3.99 -13.53
N GLY A 534 -17.04 -4.96 -12.83
CA GLY A 534 -18.01 -5.93 -13.34
C GLY A 534 -17.39 -7.16 -13.99
N LYS A 535 -16.20 -7.01 -14.59
CA LYS A 535 -15.39 -8.09 -15.14
C LYS A 535 -13.91 -7.73 -15.08
N GLU A 536 -13.03 -8.73 -15.12
CA GLU A 536 -11.60 -8.49 -15.25
C GLU A 536 -11.30 -7.76 -16.56
N THR A 537 -10.44 -6.75 -16.48
CA THR A 537 -10.01 -6.00 -17.67
C THR A 537 -8.68 -6.54 -18.20
N ASN A 538 -8.53 -6.56 -19.52
CA ASN A 538 -7.26 -6.90 -20.17
C ASN A 538 -6.40 -5.67 -20.49
N PHE A 539 -6.57 -4.57 -19.74
CA PHE A 539 -5.76 -3.34 -19.87
C PHE A 539 -5.71 -2.80 -21.31
N GLU A 540 -6.84 -2.80 -22.00
CA GLU A 540 -6.94 -2.28 -23.36
C GLU A 540 -6.55 -0.81 -23.43
N PHE A 541 -5.97 -0.39 -24.57
CA PHE A 541 -5.69 1.01 -24.82
C PHE A 541 -6.99 1.78 -25.17
N GLN A 542 -7.84 1.98 -24.16
CA GLN A 542 -9.19 2.54 -24.31
C GLN A 542 -9.18 4.03 -24.67
N TYR A 543 -8.26 4.79 -24.07
CA TYR A 543 -8.16 6.24 -24.23
C TYR A 543 -7.01 6.59 -25.18
N ILE A 544 -7.28 6.52 -26.48
CA ILE A 544 -6.29 6.74 -27.54
C ILE A 544 -6.11 8.25 -27.75
N PRO A 545 -4.90 8.81 -27.56
CA PRO A 545 -4.62 10.22 -27.83
C PRO A 545 -4.95 10.62 -29.28
N THR A 546 -5.47 11.82 -29.49
CA THR A 546 -5.70 12.45 -30.82
C THR A 546 -5.17 13.89 -30.82
N LEU A 547 -4.88 14.45 -31.99
CA LEU A 547 -4.38 15.84 -32.10
C LEU A 547 -5.36 16.88 -31.53
N ASP A 548 -6.66 16.57 -31.57
CA ASP A 548 -7.74 17.46 -31.14
C ASP A 548 -8.03 17.38 -29.64
N MET A 549 -7.47 16.37 -28.95
CA MET A 549 -7.64 16.16 -27.51
C MET A 549 -6.31 16.36 -26.77
N MET A 550 -5.95 17.62 -26.55
CA MET A 550 -5.12 17.98 -25.40
C MET A 550 -6.02 17.92 -24.17
N SER A 551 -5.85 16.92 -23.29
CA SER A 551 -6.67 16.82 -22.07
C SER A 551 -6.56 18.07 -21.19
N THR A 552 -5.51 18.87 -21.35
CA THR A 552 -5.31 20.16 -20.69
C THR A 552 -6.28 21.24 -21.20
N GLU A 553 -6.72 21.26 -22.47
CA GLU A 553 -7.79 22.18 -22.89
C GLU A 553 -9.16 21.76 -22.34
N ALA A 554 -9.43 20.45 -22.27
CA ALA A 554 -10.64 19.94 -21.64
C ALA A 554 -10.63 20.13 -20.11
N ALA A 555 -9.47 19.97 -19.46
CA ALA A 555 -9.30 20.14 -18.02
C ALA A 555 -9.26 21.62 -17.60
N SER A 556 -8.60 22.51 -18.35
CA SER A 556 -8.66 23.96 -18.12
C SER A 556 -10.04 24.52 -18.36
N ARG A 557 -10.76 24.10 -19.42
CA ARG A 557 -12.17 24.49 -19.62
C ARG A 557 -13.05 23.98 -18.50
N THR A 558 -12.84 22.75 -18.03
CA THR A 558 -13.63 22.19 -16.92
C THR A 558 -13.33 22.90 -15.60
N TYR A 559 -12.06 23.23 -15.31
CA TYR A 559 -11.64 23.98 -14.12
C TYR A 559 -12.24 25.39 -14.06
N HIS A 560 -12.22 26.12 -15.18
CA HIS A 560 -12.88 27.44 -15.25
C HIS A 560 -14.41 27.34 -15.14
N LEU A 561 -15.02 26.27 -15.66
CA LEU A 561 -16.47 26.04 -15.56
C LEU A 561 -16.91 25.62 -14.14
N THR A 562 -16.12 24.81 -13.43
CA THR A 562 -16.44 24.39 -12.05
C THR A 562 -16.28 25.51 -11.04
N GLN A 563 -15.23 26.35 -11.14
CA GLN A 563 -15.12 27.55 -10.30
C GLN A 563 -16.26 28.55 -10.55
N ASN A 564 -16.64 28.78 -11.82
CA ASN A 564 -17.75 29.68 -12.12
C ASN A 564 -19.10 29.15 -11.65
N ASN A 565 -19.33 27.83 -11.70
CA ASN A 565 -20.55 27.23 -11.15
C ASN A 565 -20.61 27.26 -9.62
N ASP A 566 -19.49 27.05 -8.92
CA ASP A 566 -19.46 27.14 -7.45
C ASP A 566 -19.56 28.58 -6.95
N ASN A 567 -19.06 29.56 -7.71
CA ASN A 567 -19.25 30.98 -7.41
C ASN A 567 -20.68 31.46 -7.73
N ASN A 568 -21.29 31.00 -8.85
CA ASN A 568 -22.67 31.33 -9.19
C ASN A 568 -23.71 30.65 -8.27
N ASN A 569 -23.42 29.45 -7.76
CA ASN A 569 -24.27 28.80 -6.76
C ASN A 569 -24.18 29.45 -5.37
N LYS A 570 -23.10 30.20 -5.07
CA LYS A 570 -22.98 31.00 -3.84
C LYS A 570 -23.71 32.35 -3.94
N THR A 571 -23.89 32.90 -5.14
CA THR A 571 -24.58 34.18 -5.34
C THR A 571 -26.08 34.05 -5.61
N ASN A 572 -26.57 32.86 -5.99
CA ASN A 572 -28.00 32.57 -6.16
C ASN A 572 -28.53 31.59 -5.09
N THR A 573 -28.63 32.02 -3.84
CA THR A 573 -29.42 31.31 -2.82
C THR A 573 -30.68 32.10 -2.46
N GLY A 574 -31.68 32.02 -3.35
CA GLY A 574 -33.08 32.20 -2.99
C GLY A 574 -33.63 30.90 -2.37
N ASN A 575 -34.43 31.04 -1.31
CA ASN A 575 -35.00 29.97 -0.48
C ASN A 575 -35.59 28.78 -1.26
N GLY A 576 -34.84 27.69 -1.32
CA GLY A 576 -35.33 26.37 -1.77
C GLY A 576 -34.20 25.34 -1.68
N SER A 577 -34.36 24.27 -0.90
CA SER A 577 -33.30 23.27 -0.71
C SER A 577 -33.08 22.43 -1.97
N SER A 578 -32.07 22.78 -2.77
CA SER A 578 -31.66 22.05 -3.97
C SER A 578 -31.29 20.58 -3.67
N PRO A 579 -31.53 19.62 -4.60
CA PRO A 579 -31.11 18.22 -4.48
C PRO A 579 -29.62 18.03 -4.16
N ALA A 580 -28.77 18.96 -4.61
CA ALA A 580 -27.34 18.96 -4.28
C ALA A 580 -27.10 19.22 -2.78
N ALA A 581 -27.83 20.16 -2.18
CA ALA A 581 -27.73 20.46 -0.75
C ALA A 581 -28.21 19.29 0.13
N ALA A 582 -29.23 18.56 -0.32
CA ALA A 582 -29.68 17.34 0.35
C ALA A 582 -28.61 16.23 0.31
N ARG A 583 -27.93 16.06 -0.84
CA ARG A 583 -26.84 15.09 -1.02
C ARG A 583 -25.63 15.43 -0.15
N VAL A 584 -25.23 16.70 -0.09
CA VAL A 584 -24.17 17.19 0.81
C VAL A 584 -24.50 16.98 2.28
N ARG A 585 -25.75 17.24 2.71
CA ARG A 585 -26.19 16.95 4.10
C ARG A 585 -26.12 15.46 4.42
N LEU A 586 -26.48 14.59 3.47
CA LEU A 586 -26.41 13.14 3.64
C LEU A 586 -24.96 12.67 3.82
N VAL A 587 -24.04 13.15 2.97
CA VAL A 587 -22.60 12.84 3.06
C VAL A 587 -22.05 13.26 4.42
N ARG A 588 -22.30 14.51 4.85
CA ARG A 588 -21.87 14.99 6.18
C ARG A 588 -22.46 14.17 7.33
N LYS A 589 -23.71 13.72 7.22
CA LYS A 589 -24.34 12.83 8.22
C LYS A 589 -23.67 11.46 8.25
N THR A 590 -23.33 10.90 7.09
CA THR A 590 -22.57 9.65 6.98
C THR A 590 -21.17 9.80 7.56
N GLU A 591 -20.46 10.89 7.27
CA GLU A 591 -19.13 11.17 7.82
C GLU A 591 -19.14 11.29 9.35
N ARG A 592 -20.12 12.01 9.92
CA ARG A 592 -20.28 12.09 11.38
C ARG A 592 -20.54 10.73 12.03
N ARG A 593 -21.35 9.88 11.38
CA ARG A 593 -21.60 8.51 11.84
C ARG A 593 -20.35 7.65 11.75
N ASN A 594 -19.63 7.72 10.63
CA ASN A 594 -18.39 6.98 10.42
C ASN A 594 -17.33 7.39 11.45
N LEU A 595 -17.19 8.70 11.75
CA LEU A 595 -16.30 9.19 12.80
C LEU A 595 -16.67 8.59 14.17
N ALA A 596 -17.95 8.65 14.54
CA ALA A 596 -18.40 8.07 15.81
C ALA A 596 -18.09 6.57 15.87
N SER A 597 -18.35 5.83 14.79
CA SER A 597 -18.03 4.40 14.69
C SER A 597 -16.54 4.12 14.76
N LEU A 598 -15.69 4.91 14.08
CA LEU A 598 -14.23 4.76 14.10
C LEU A 598 -13.67 5.02 15.51
N ILE A 599 -14.16 6.05 16.19
CA ILE A 599 -13.77 6.36 17.57
C ILE A 599 -14.20 5.21 18.50
N LEU A 600 -15.45 4.77 18.42
CA LEU A 600 -15.97 3.67 19.23
C LEU A 600 -15.18 2.37 19.00
N ALA A 601 -14.90 2.00 17.75
CA ALA A 601 -14.13 0.83 17.41
C ALA A 601 -12.68 0.92 17.91
N SER A 602 -12.04 2.09 17.76
CA SER A 602 -10.69 2.32 18.25
C SER A 602 -10.60 2.26 19.78
N VAL A 603 -11.55 2.89 20.47
CA VAL A 603 -11.63 2.85 21.94
C VAL A 603 -11.90 1.42 22.43
N ALA A 604 -12.83 0.70 21.80
CA ALA A 604 -13.12 -0.69 22.15
C ALA A 604 -11.89 -1.60 21.97
N ALA A 605 -11.18 -1.45 20.86
CA ALA A 605 -9.99 -2.24 20.60
C ALA A 605 -8.82 -1.89 21.54
N VAL A 606 -8.63 -0.61 21.90
CA VAL A 606 -7.67 -0.19 22.93
C VAL A 606 -8.04 -0.76 24.30
N LEU A 607 -9.33 -0.74 24.67
CA LEU A 607 -9.81 -1.31 25.92
C LEU A 607 -9.62 -2.84 25.97
N LEU A 608 -9.90 -3.55 24.88
CA LEU A 608 -9.68 -5.00 24.77
C LEU A 608 -8.19 -5.35 24.85
N ALA A 609 -7.32 -4.59 24.18
CA ALA A 609 -5.88 -4.75 24.29
C ALA A 609 -5.39 -4.48 25.72
N TRP A 610 -5.89 -3.42 26.38
CA TRP A 610 -5.56 -3.09 27.76
C TRP A 610 -6.04 -4.18 28.74
N LEU A 611 -7.26 -4.68 28.57
CA LEU A 611 -7.80 -5.79 29.36
C LEU A 611 -6.99 -7.07 29.14
N GLY A 612 -6.57 -7.36 27.91
CA GLY A 612 -5.71 -8.49 27.58
C GLY A 612 -4.35 -8.40 28.27
N VAL A 613 -3.68 -7.25 28.20
CA VAL A 613 -2.40 -6.99 28.89
C VAL A 613 -2.56 -7.09 30.40
N ARG A 614 -3.65 -6.55 30.97
CA ARG A 614 -3.93 -6.62 32.41
C ARG A 614 -4.22 -8.04 32.87
N SER A 615 -4.96 -8.82 32.08
CA SER A 615 -5.28 -10.22 32.38
C SER A 615 -4.03 -11.10 32.30
N ALA A 616 -3.19 -10.90 31.27
CA ALA A 616 -1.89 -11.57 31.18
C ALA A 616 -1.00 -11.19 32.37
N SER A 617 -0.90 -9.90 32.71
CA SER A 617 -0.11 -9.42 33.85
C SER A 617 -0.61 -9.98 35.20
N ALA A 618 -1.94 -10.12 35.37
CA ALA A 618 -2.53 -10.73 36.56
C ALA A 618 -2.25 -12.24 36.64
N LEU A 619 -2.29 -12.95 35.50
CA LEU A 619 -1.92 -14.36 35.42
C LEU A 619 -0.43 -14.57 35.74
N PHE A 620 0.47 -13.78 35.14
CA PHE A 620 1.91 -13.83 35.45
C PHE A 620 2.21 -13.42 36.90
N GLY A 621 1.48 -12.46 37.47
CA GLY A 621 1.57 -12.08 38.88
C GLY A 621 1.13 -13.21 39.83
N SER A 622 0.07 -13.96 39.49
CA SER A 622 -0.35 -15.14 40.25
C SER A 622 0.64 -16.30 40.14
N PHE A 623 1.28 -16.50 38.99
CA PHE A 623 2.33 -17.51 38.84
C PHE A 623 3.62 -17.16 39.62
N ALA A 624 3.99 -15.88 39.69
CA ALA A 624 5.10 -15.43 40.55
C ALA A 624 4.82 -15.63 42.05
N GLY A 625 3.54 -15.65 42.46
CA GLY A 625 3.11 -15.93 43.84
C GLY A 625 3.04 -17.42 44.21
N MET A 626 3.16 -18.33 43.23
CA MET A 626 3.08 -19.79 43.43
C MET A 626 4.44 -20.50 43.32
N ALA A 627 5.54 -19.76 43.14
CA ALA A 627 6.87 -20.36 43.14
C ALA A 627 7.24 -20.88 44.55
N PRO A 628 7.58 -22.17 44.72
CA PRO A 628 8.03 -22.69 46.01
C PRO A 628 9.32 -22.00 46.45
N SER A 629 9.48 -21.84 47.77
CA SER A 629 10.49 -21.03 48.47
C SER A 629 11.96 -21.46 48.29
N GLY A 630 12.32 -22.16 47.21
CA GLY A 630 13.67 -22.64 46.91
C GLY A 630 14.41 -21.90 45.79
N TRP A 631 13.76 -20.96 45.07
CA TRP A 631 14.34 -20.31 43.88
C TRP A 631 14.66 -18.81 44.08
N ARG A 632 15.13 -18.43 45.28
CA ARG A 632 15.60 -17.04 45.55
C ARG A 632 17.12 -16.87 45.52
N ALA A 633 17.86 -17.86 45.02
CA ALA A 633 19.29 -17.72 44.77
C ALA A 633 19.58 -18.12 43.33
N VAL A 634 19.64 -17.12 42.45
CA VAL A 634 20.38 -16.97 41.18
C VAL A 634 19.54 -16.04 40.29
N ILE A 635 19.61 -14.74 40.59
CA ILE A 635 19.66 -13.63 39.63
C ILE A 635 20.63 -12.62 40.23
#